data_AF-A0A5R9P3H6-F1
#
_entry.id   AF-A0A5R9P3H6-F1
#
_cell.length_a   1.000
_cell.length_b   1.000
_cell.length_c   1.000
_cell.angle_alpha   90.00
_cell.angle_beta   90.00
_cell.angle_gamma   90.00
#
_symmetry.space_group_name_H-M   'P 1'
#
loop_
_entity.id
_entity.type
_entity.pdbx_description
1 polymer ?
#
loop_
_entity_poly.entity_id
_entity_poly.type
_entity_poly.pdbx_seq_one_letter_code
_entity_poly.pdbx_strand_id
1 'polypeptide(L)'
;MKTIAFPVVAHIGTMDRSLKDKGSYEGACLSVSIHPGAWSSIARLGGDGFVLSRVDGEPVTFVNATRLSRDEKAAIVDWGKQEGLLVDREVYIASYYDIEDEATRKIECSTREEALAEVEDQPRKRVQGPKLVLGATEKLLTMSDQPISRHEISSDFAYDLVLLAYVEKNLRVDGVWWDETLNVETLSAPRGAIFQDRLDAFEKHPMDFSHMYEEDDLNDEELELGSAPTF
;
A
#
# COMPACT_ATOMS: atom_id res chain seq x y z
N MET A 1 -14.26 -1.54 -11.81
CA MET A 1 -12.87 -1.29 -11.38
C MET A 1 -11.92 -1.85 -12.39
N LYS A 2 -10.95 -1.04 -12.83
CA LYS A 2 -9.89 -1.50 -13.74
C LYS A 2 -8.94 -2.42 -12.99
N THR A 3 -8.54 -3.50 -13.65
CA THR A 3 -7.53 -4.42 -13.13
C THR A 3 -6.21 -4.27 -13.89
N ILE A 4 -5.14 -4.72 -13.25
CA ILE A 4 -3.81 -4.90 -13.82
C ILE A 4 -3.35 -6.32 -13.48
N ALA A 5 -2.54 -6.95 -14.33
CA ALA A 5 -2.10 -8.32 -14.12
C ALA A 5 -0.63 -8.50 -14.48
N PHE A 6 0.03 -9.40 -13.77
CA PHE A 6 1.44 -9.73 -13.94
C PHE A 6 1.62 -11.25 -13.97
N PRO A 7 2.52 -11.80 -14.80
CA PRO A 7 2.82 -13.24 -14.76
C PRO A 7 3.33 -13.67 -13.38
N VAL A 8 4.22 -12.87 -12.79
CA VAL A 8 4.75 -13.09 -11.45
C VAL A 8 4.90 -11.75 -10.71
N VAL A 9 5.05 -11.82 -9.39
CA VAL A 9 5.42 -10.69 -8.54
C VAL A 9 6.44 -11.15 -7.50
N ALA A 10 7.22 -10.22 -6.94
CA ALA A 10 8.20 -10.51 -5.90
C ALA A 10 7.72 -10.03 -4.52
N HIS A 11 7.97 -10.84 -3.49
CA HIS A 11 7.90 -10.45 -2.08
C HIS A 11 9.31 -10.42 -1.50
N ILE A 12 9.68 -9.33 -0.81
CA ILE A 12 10.97 -9.22 -0.11
C ILE A 12 10.73 -9.50 1.38
N GLY A 13 11.54 -10.39 1.95
CA GLY A 13 11.41 -10.86 3.32
C GLY A 13 10.88 -12.30 3.43
N THR A 14 10.32 -12.63 4.59
CA THR A 14 9.89 -13.99 4.92
C THR A 14 8.40 -14.21 4.65
N MET A 15 8.01 -15.41 4.21
CA MET A 15 6.60 -15.82 4.14
C MET A 15 5.98 -16.21 5.49
N ASP A 16 6.66 -15.94 6.62
CA ASP A 16 6.13 -16.20 7.96
C ASP A 16 5.36 -14.98 8.48
N ARG A 17 4.03 -15.08 8.46
CA ARG A 17 3.14 -14.02 8.94
C ARG A 17 3.37 -13.65 10.41
N SER A 18 3.88 -14.57 11.23
CA SER A 18 4.12 -14.27 12.65
C SER A 18 5.25 -13.27 12.88
N LEU A 19 6.11 -13.07 11.88
CA LEU A 19 7.20 -12.09 11.88
C LEU A 19 6.77 -10.73 11.32
N LYS A 20 5.53 -10.59 10.84
CA LYS A 20 5.04 -9.35 10.26
C LYS A 20 4.79 -8.30 11.35
N ASP A 21 5.47 -7.17 11.22
CA ASP A 21 5.19 -5.99 12.04
C ASP A 21 3.82 -5.37 11.73
N LYS A 22 3.26 -4.72 12.74
CA LYS A 22 2.06 -3.89 12.60
C LYS A 22 2.41 -2.58 11.92
N GLY A 23 1.44 -1.97 11.23
CA GLY A 23 1.62 -0.62 10.66
C GLY A 23 2.01 -0.58 9.19
N SER A 24 1.97 -1.70 8.46
CA SER A 24 2.24 -1.74 7.01
C SER A 24 1.15 -0.99 6.23
N TYR A 25 1.55 -0.33 5.14
CA TYR A 25 0.64 0.37 4.23
C TYR A 25 -0.31 -0.58 3.48
N GLU A 26 0.10 -1.82 3.30
CA GLU A 26 -0.66 -2.92 2.69
C GLU A 26 -1.57 -3.62 3.72
N GLY A 27 -1.63 -3.12 4.95
CA GLY A 27 -2.45 -3.66 6.03
C GLY A 27 -2.00 -5.06 6.46
N ALA A 28 -2.94 -6.01 6.47
CA ALA A 28 -2.69 -7.41 6.82
C ALA A 28 -2.22 -8.27 5.62
N CYS A 29 -2.12 -7.68 4.43
CA CYS A 29 -1.82 -8.39 3.19
C CYS A 29 -0.31 -8.70 3.06
N LEU A 30 0.02 -9.53 2.06
CA LEU A 30 1.41 -9.73 1.65
C LEU A 30 1.81 -8.62 0.67
N SER A 31 2.82 -7.83 1.04
CA SER A 31 3.39 -6.80 0.16
C SER A 31 4.17 -7.44 -0.98
N VAL A 32 3.93 -6.99 -2.20
CA VAL A 32 4.61 -7.47 -3.40
C VAL A 32 5.00 -6.31 -4.32
N SER A 33 5.97 -6.52 -5.21
CA SER A 33 6.39 -5.55 -6.22
C SER A 33 6.85 -6.28 -7.50
N ILE A 34 6.98 -5.53 -8.59
CA ILE A 34 7.67 -5.97 -9.82
C ILE A 34 9.09 -5.38 -9.93
N HIS A 35 9.47 -4.49 -9.00
CA HIS A 35 10.79 -3.88 -8.87
C HIS A 35 11.42 -4.26 -7.51
N PRO A 36 11.81 -5.54 -7.33
CA PRO A 36 12.31 -6.02 -6.04
C PRO A 36 13.58 -5.28 -5.57
N GLY A 37 14.45 -4.84 -6.49
CA GLY A 37 15.63 -4.03 -6.15
C GLY A 37 15.28 -2.68 -5.54
N ALA A 38 14.39 -1.92 -6.20
CA ALA A 38 13.86 -0.66 -5.64
C ALA A 38 13.17 -0.89 -4.30
N TRP A 39 12.29 -1.90 -4.21
CA TRP A 39 11.54 -2.14 -2.98
C TRP A 39 12.43 -2.55 -1.82
N SER A 40 13.46 -3.37 -2.09
CA SER A 40 14.49 -3.72 -1.12
C SER A 40 15.24 -2.48 -0.62
N SER A 41 15.63 -1.57 -1.51
CA SER A 41 16.31 -0.30 -1.18
C SER A 41 15.42 0.60 -0.32
N ILE A 42 14.17 0.81 -0.73
CA ILE A 42 13.19 1.67 -0.05
C ILE A 42 12.83 1.13 1.34
N ALA A 43 12.48 -0.15 1.42
CA ALA A 43 12.02 -0.79 2.66
C ALA A 43 13.18 -1.26 3.56
N ARG A 44 14.43 -1.24 3.05
CA ARG A 44 15.66 -1.67 3.74
C ARG A 44 15.58 -3.12 4.24
N LEU A 45 15.00 -4.01 3.44
CA LEU A 45 14.67 -5.39 3.81
C LEU A 45 15.73 -6.43 3.40
N GLY A 46 16.81 -6.02 2.73
CA GLY A 46 17.82 -6.94 2.20
C GLY A 46 17.36 -7.64 0.92
N GLY A 47 18.11 -8.66 0.46
CA GLY A 47 17.88 -9.32 -0.83
C GLY A 47 16.97 -10.54 -0.79
N ASP A 48 16.83 -11.21 0.35
CA ASP A 48 16.11 -12.48 0.41
C ASP A 48 14.59 -12.29 0.24
N GLY A 49 13.98 -13.12 -0.58
CA GLY A 49 12.55 -13.05 -0.84
C GLY A 49 12.02 -14.24 -1.64
N PHE A 50 10.88 -14.00 -2.29
CA PHE A 50 10.15 -15.00 -3.05
C PHE A 50 9.60 -14.39 -4.34
N VAL A 51 9.68 -15.14 -5.44
CA VAL A 51 8.87 -14.91 -6.63
C VAL A 51 7.57 -15.72 -6.49
N LEU A 52 6.45 -15.09 -6.78
CA LEU A 52 5.11 -15.68 -6.67
C LEU A 52 4.41 -15.68 -8.02
N SER A 53 3.89 -16.84 -8.39
CA SER A 53 3.04 -17.06 -9.57
C SER A 53 1.81 -17.88 -9.16
N ARG A 54 0.71 -17.83 -9.94
CA ARG A 54 -0.46 -18.64 -9.62
C ARG A 54 -0.25 -20.11 -10.03
N VAL A 55 -0.72 -21.04 -9.20
CA VAL A 55 -0.64 -22.49 -9.46
C VAL A 55 -1.46 -22.94 -10.68
N ASP A 56 -2.45 -22.15 -11.09
CA ASP A 56 -3.30 -22.42 -12.26
C ASP A 56 -2.74 -21.86 -13.57
N GLY A 57 -1.59 -21.18 -13.53
CA GLY A 57 -0.93 -20.58 -14.69
C GLY A 57 -1.57 -19.27 -15.18
N GLU A 58 -2.64 -18.80 -14.54
CA GLU A 58 -3.22 -17.48 -14.83
C GLU A 58 -2.34 -16.36 -14.22
N PRO A 59 -2.36 -15.14 -14.78
CA PRO A 59 -1.58 -14.05 -14.21
C PRO A 59 -2.16 -13.57 -12.88
N VAL A 60 -1.27 -13.10 -12.00
CA VAL A 60 -1.63 -12.48 -10.74
C VAL A 60 -2.37 -11.17 -11.02
N THR A 61 -3.62 -11.06 -10.57
CA THR A 61 -4.52 -9.97 -10.96
C THR A 61 -4.88 -9.07 -9.78
N PHE A 62 -4.75 -7.76 -9.97
CA PHE A 62 -5.00 -6.75 -8.95
C PHE A 62 -6.01 -5.70 -9.41
N VAL A 63 -6.76 -5.10 -8.48
CA VAL A 63 -7.43 -3.81 -8.74
C VAL A 63 -6.37 -2.70 -8.77
N ASN A 64 -6.36 -1.89 -9.82
CA ASN A 64 -5.45 -0.75 -9.91
C ASN A 64 -6.03 0.46 -9.15
N ALA A 65 -5.48 0.73 -7.97
CA ALA A 65 -5.92 1.78 -7.04
C ALA A 65 -5.78 3.19 -7.63
N THR A 66 -4.73 3.45 -8.42
CA THR A 66 -4.45 4.77 -9.00
C THR A 66 -5.38 5.09 -10.17
N ARG A 67 -6.11 4.10 -10.69
CA ARG A 67 -7.05 4.23 -11.81
C ARG A 67 -8.52 4.18 -11.42
N LEU A 68 -8.84 4.18 -10.12
CA LEU A 68 -10.22 4.24 -9.63
C LEU A 68 -10.89 5.58 -9.99
N SER A 69 -12.08 5.51 -10.57
CA SER A 69 -12.92 6.69 -10.84
C SER A 69 -13.48 7.29 -9.56
N ARG A 70 -13.97 8.54 -9.62
CA ARG A 70 -14.57 9.21 -8.45
C ARG A 70 -15.78 8.45 -7.90
N ASP A 71 -16.61 7.88 -8.77
CA ASP A 71 -17.80 7.13 -8.37
C ASP A 71 -17.42 5.81 -7.69
N GLU A 72 -16.38 5.13 -8.18
CA GLU A 72 -15.84 3.93 -7.52
C GLU A 72 -15.28 4.25 -6.14
N LYS A 73 -14.50 5.34 -6.01
CA LYS A 73 -13.97 5.79 -4.72
C LYS A 73 -15.11 6.12 -3.75
N ALA A 74 -16.15 6.82 -4.20
CA ALA A 74 -17.32 7.14 -3.39
C ALA A 74 -18.05 5.88 -2.93
N ALA A 75 -18.26 4.89 -3.82
CA ALA A 75 -18.89 3.63 -3.48
C ALA A 75 -18.11 2.82 -2.42
N ILE A 76 -16.77 2.83 -2.49
CA ILE A 76 -15.91 2.20 -1.48
C ILE A 76 -16.07 2.90 -0.12
N VAL A 77 -16.07 4.24 -0.10
CA VAL A 77 -16.26 5.03 1.13
C VAL A 77 -17.63 4.77 1.75
N ASP A 78 -18.70 4.79 0.95
CA ASP A 78 -20.06 4.54 1.41
C ASP A 78 -20.20 3.13 1.98
N TRP A 79 -19.65 2.13 1.29
CA TRP A 79 -19.58 0.76 1.80
C TRP A 79 -18.80 0.69 3.12
N GLY A 80 -17.65 1.36 3.20
CA GLY A 80 -16.82 1.43 4.40
C GLY A 80 -17.56 2.01 5.61
N LYS A 81 -18.35 3.07 5.40
CA LYS A 81 -19.20 3.65 6.45
C LYS A 81 -20.33 2.70 6.86
N GLN A 82 -20.99 2.05 5.90
CA GLN A 82 -22.06 1.08 6.18
C GLN A 82 -21.57 -0.14 6.98
N GLU A 83 -20.36 -0.61 6.71
CA GLU A 83 -19.72 -1.71 7.45
C GLU A 83 -19.13 -1.27 8.80
N GLY A 84 -19.20 0.02 9.14
CA GLY A 84 -18.63 0.58 10.36
C GLY A 84 -17.10 0.52 10.37
N LEU A 85 -16.46 0.61 9.21
CA LEU A 85 -15.01 0.63 9.02
C LEU A 85 -14.46 2.05 8.97
N LEU A 86 -15.24 2.97 8.40
CA LEU A 86 -14.91 4.39 8.29
C LEU A 86 -15.87 5.26 9.11
N VAL A 87 -15.35 6.37 9.60
CA VAL A 87 -16.11 7.45 10.24
C VAL A 87 -15.70 8.80 9.65
N ASP A 88 -16.58 9.79 9.77
CA ASP A 88 -16.20 11.18 9.52
C ASP A 88 -15.52 11.76 10.76
N ARG A 89 -14.39 12.44 10.57
CA ARG A 89 -13.65 13.13 11.64
C ARG A 89 -13.32 14.56 11.24
N GLU A 90 -13.20 15.44 12.22
CA GLU A 90 -12.77 16.82 12.01
C GLU A 90 -11.25 16.94 12.23
N VAL A 91 -10.55 17.52 11.26
CA VAL A 91 -9.10 17.76 11.33
C VAL A 91 -8.75 19.20 10.96
N TYR A 92 -7.60 19.64 11.44
CA TYR A 92 -6.89 20.81 10.93
C TYR A 92 -5.80 20.35 9.96
N ILE A 93 -5.65 21.05 8.85
CA ILE A 93 -4.62 20.76 7.84
C ILE A 93 -3.52 21.79 7.98
N ALA A 94 -2.37 21.35 8.50
CA ALA A 94 -1.13 22.10 8.42
C ALA A 94 -0.49 21.86 7.06
N SER A 95 0.08 22.90 6.45
CA SER A 95 0.74 22.80 5.15
C SER A 95 1.92 23.73 5.07
N TYR A 96 2.98 23.29 4.41
CA TYR A 96 4.19 24.08 4.18
C TYR A 96 4.82 23.68 2.85
N TYR A 97 5.69 24.56 2.33
CA TYR A 97 6.43 24.27 1.11
C TYR A 97 7.76 23.62 1.49
N ASP A 98 7.97 22.39 1.08
CA ASP A 98 9.24 21.71 1.21
C ASP A 98 10.16 22.19 0.07
N ILE A 99 11.30 22.77 0.44
CA ILE A 99 12.26 23.30 -0.53
C ILE A 99 13.14 22.22 -1.13
N GLU A 100 13.33 21.09 -0.44
CA GLU A 100 14.15 19.98 -0.90
C GLU A 100 13.41 19.22 -2.00
N ASP A 101 12.12 18.96 -1.78
CA ASP A 101 11.25 18.25 -2.73
C ASP A 101 10.48 19.18 -3.68
N GLU A 102 10.69 20.49 -3.58
CA GLU A 102 9.94 21.54 -4.30
C GLU A 102 8.40 21.35 -4.28
N ALA A 103 7.86 20.82 -3.19
CA ALA A 103 6.47 20.36 -3.10
C ALA A 103 5.76 20.92 -1.86
N THR A 104 4.42 21.05 -1.93
CA THR A 104 3.63 21.41 -0.74
C THR A 104 3.29 20.16 0.06
N ARG A 105 3.83 20.05 1.28
CA ARG A 105 3.50 19.00 2.24
C ARG A 105 2.23 19.38 3.01
N LYS A 106 1.45 18.38 3.41
CA LYS A 106 0.24 18.53 4.20
C LYS A 106 0.23 17.50 5.32
N ILE A 107 -0.18 17.94 6.50
CA ILE A 107 -0.27 17.13 7.71
C ILE A 107 -1.66 17.33 8.29
N GLU A 108 -2.34 16.23 8.60
CA GLU A 108 -3.63 16.22 9.29
C GLU A 108 -3.39 16.20 10.81
N CYS A 109 -3.96 17.16 11.52
CA CYS A 109 -3.81 17.32 12.97
C CYS A 109 -5.18 17.32 13.64
N SER A 110 -5.24 16.84 14.89
CA SER A 110 -6.50 16.76 15.64
C SER A 110 -6.89 18.12 16.22
N THR A 111 -5.91 19.02 16.43
CA THR A 111 -6.13 20.35 17.00
C THR A 111 -5.48 21.45 16.17
N ARG A 112 -5.96 22.68 16.35
CA ARG A 112 -5.40 23.84 15.67
C ARG A 112 -4.01 24.17 16.21
N GLU A 113 -3.81 23.97 17.51
CA GLU A 113 -2.56 24.20 18.23
C GLU A 113 -1.46 23.28 17.71
N GLU A 114 -1.77 21.98 17.58
CA GLU A 114 -0.87 20.99 16.96
C GLU A 114 -0.54 21.37 15.51
N ALA A 115 -1.56 21.73 14.71
CA ALA A 115 -1.35 22.16 13.33
C ALA A 115 -0.46 23.41 13.20
N LEU A 116 -0.51 24.32 14.18
CA LEU A 116 0.36 25.50 14.21
C LEU A 116 1.79 25.13 14.59
N ALA A 117 1.96 24.21 15.54
CA ALA A 117 3.27 23.72 15.97
C ALA A 117 4.01 22.99 14.84
N GLU A 118 3.32 22.11 14.10
CA GLU A 118 3.90 21.34 12.97
C GLU A 118 4.55 22.21 11.89
N VAL A 119 4.08 23.45 11.73
CA VAL A 119 4.56 24.36 10.67
C VAL A 119 5.22 25.62 11.20
N GLU A 120 5.53 25.70 12.50
CA GLU A 120 5.99 26.94 13.14
C GLU A 120 7.21 27.55 12.43
N ASP A 121 8.22 26.73 12.10
CA ASP A 121 9.45 27.21 11.46
C ASP A 121 9.50 26.93 9.95
N GLN A 122 8.38 26.53 9.36
CA GLN A 122 8.34 26.09 7.96
C GLN A 122 8.03 27.24 6.97
N PRO A 123 8.65 27.23 5.78
CA PRO A 123 8.42 28.26 4.78
C PRO A 123 7.04 28.10 4.11
N ARG A 124 6.41 29.24 3.77
CA ARG A 124 5.07 29.32 3.16
C ARG A 124 3.99 28.54 3.97
N LYS A 125 4.17 28.45 5.29
CA LYS A 125 3.25 27.77 6.20
C LYS A 125 1.81 28.28 6.12
N ARG A 126 0.86 27.37 6.23
CA ARG A 126 -0.59 27.65 6.27
C ARG A 126 -1.31 26.58 7.08
N VAL A 127 -2.21 27.01 7.96
CA VAL A 127 -3.16 26.15 8.67
C VAL A 127 -4.57 26.40 8.16
N GLN A 128 -5.33 25.34 7.91
CA GLN A 128 -6.75 25.36 7.50
C GLN A 128 -7.58 24.46 8.41
N GLY A 129 -8.85 24.76 8.60
CA GLY A 129 -9.79 23.86 9.30
C GLY A 129 -10.69 24.56 10.32
N PRO A 130 -11.55 23.79 11.01
CA PRO A 130 -11.68 22.33 10.88
C PRO A 130 -12.26 21.90 9.52
N LYS A 131 -11.88 20.71 9.05
CA LYS A 131 -12.41 20.06 7.85
C LYS A 131 -12.86 18.64 8.18
N LEU A 132 -13.96 18.22 7.59
CA LEU A 132 -14.40 16.83 7.67
C LEU A 132 -13.58 15.97 6.70
N VAL A 133 -12.93 14.92 7.21
CA VAL A 133 -12.17 13.93 6.45
C VAL A 133 -12.54 12.52 6.91
N LEU A 134 -12.06 11.52 6.17
CA LEU A 134 -12.23 10.12 6.57
C LEU A 134 -11.30 9.77 7.74
N GLY A 135 -11.85 9.07 8.73
CA GLY A 135 -11.10 8.44 9.80
C GLY A 135 -11.31 6.93 9.79
N ALA A 136 -10.28 6.18 10.19
CA ALA A 136 -10.37 4.74 10.40
C ALA A 136 -10.95 4.43 11.78
N THR A 137 -11.88 3.48 11.84
CA THR A 137 -12.37 2.93 13.12
C THR A 137 -11.39 1.92 13.71
N GLU A 138 -11.49 1.65 15.01
CA GLU A 138 -10.75 0.55 15.64
C GLU A 138 -10.99 -0.80 14.96
N LYS A 139 -12.20 -1.01 14.40
CA LYS A 139 -12.55 -2.20 13.63
C LYS A 139 -11.66 -2.32 12.39
N LEU A 140 -11.54 -1.25 11.60
CA LEU A 140 -10.67 -1.24 10.43
C LEU A 140 -9.20 -1.43 10.81
N LEU A 141 -8.71 -0.70 11.82
CA LEU A 141 -7.33 -0.83 12.28
C LEU A 141 -6.99 -2.26 12.72
N THR A 142 -7.90 -2.90 13.47
CA THR A 142 -7.71 -4.27 13.94
C THR A 142 -7.69 -5.27 12.78
N MET A 143 -8.61 -5.15 11.82
CA MET A 143 -8.67 -6.04 10.66
C MET A 143 -7.45 -5.89 9.74
N SER A 144 -6.84 -4.72 9.69
CA SER A 144 -5.68 -4.41 8.85
C SER A 144 -4.33 -4.53 9.57
N ASP A 145 -4.27 -5.22 10.70
CA ASP A 145 -3.06 -5.40 11.53
C ASP A 145 -2.34 -4.07 11.85
N GLN A 146 -3.10 -2.99 12.04
CA GLN A 146 -2.58 -1.69 12.44
C GLN A 146 -2.47 -1.57 13.96
N PRO A 147 -1.50 -0.80 14.49
CA PRO A 147 -1.49 -0.49 15.91
C PRO A 147 -2.70 0.39 16.26
N ILE A 148 -3.41 0.04 17.33
CA ILE A 148 -4.40 0.94 17.94
C ILE A 148 -3.60 2.02 18.67
N SER A 149 -3.33 3.10 17.98
CA SER A 149 -2.47 4.20 18.39
C SER A 149 -3.31 5.38 18.90
N ARG A 150 -2.73 6.22 19.76
CA ARG A 150 -3.35 7.50 20.14
C ARG A 150 -3.40 8.50 18.98
N HIS A 151 -2.47 8.39 18.06
CA HIS A 151 -2.44 9.20 16.84
C HIS A 151 -3.25 8.49 15.77
N GLU A 152 -4.21 9.21 15.20
CA GLU A 152 -5.02 8.68 14.13
C GLU A 152 -4.21 8.64 12.83
N ILE A 153 -4.40 7.60 12.03
CA ILE A 153 -3.81 7.54 10.68
C ILE A 153 -4.40 8.61 9.77
N SER A 154 -3.72 8.99 8.69
CA SER A 154 -4.23 9.98 7.72
C SER A 154 -5.50 9.50 7.01
N SER A 155 -6.27 10.43 6.44
CA SER A 155 -7.49 10.09 5.71
C SER A 155 -7.23 9.30 4.43
N ASP A 156 -6.12 9.58 3.75
CA ASP A 156 -5.65 8.80 2.59
C ASP A 156 -5.29 7.36 3.01
N PHE A 157 -4.61 7.18 4.14
CA PHE A 157 -4.27 5.83 4.62
C PHE A 157 -5.51 5.06 5.10
N ALA A 158 -6.45 5.74 5.77
CA ALA A 158 -7.75 5.14 6.10
C ALA A 158 -8.51 4.68 4.85
N TYR A 159 -8.43 5.45 3.75
CA TYR A 159 -9.00 5.07 2.47
C TYR A 159 -8.33 3.81 1.89
N ASP A 160 -6.99 3.75 1.86
CA ASP A 160 -6.26 2.60 1.33
C ASP A 160 -6.59 1.30 2.10
N LEU A 161 -6.70 1.37 3.42
CA LEU A 161 -7.09 0.22 4.24
C LEU A 161 -8.52 -0.25 3.95
N VAL A 162 -9.48 0.67 3.77
CA VAL A 162 -10.85 0.26 3.43
C VAL A 162 -10.96 -0.25 1.99
N LEU A 163 -10.12 0.24 1.07
CA LEU A 163 -10.05 -0.25 -0.30
C LEU A 163 -9.63 -1.73 -0.30
N LEU A 164 -8.60 -2.09 0.48
CA LEU A 164 -8.19 -3.48 0.65
C LEU A 164 -9.36 -4.36 1.14
N ALA A 165 -10.03 -3.95 2.21
CA ALA A 165 -11.17 -4.69 2.77
C ALA A 165 -12.35 -4.80 1.78
N TYR A 166 -12.62 -3.73 1.01
CA TYR A 166 -13.66 -3.73 -0.01
C TYR A 166 -13.35 -4.74 -1.12
N VAL A 167 -12.13 -4.71 -1.66
CA VAL A 167 -11.71 -5.56 -2.78
C VAL A 167 -11.68 -7.02 -2.34
N GLU A 168 -11.11 -7.31 -1.17
CA GLU A 168 -11.04 -8.67 -0.61
C GLU A 168 -12.42 -9.31 -0.48
N LYS A 169 -13.41 -8.55 0.01
CA LYS A 169 -14.76 -9.04 0.28
C LYS A 169 -15.64 -9.13 -0.97
N ASN A 170 -15.51 -8.18 -1.90
CA ASN A 170 -16.50 -7.98 -2.96
C ASN A 170 -16.03 -8.43 -4.35
N LEU A 171 -14.71 -8.57 -4.57
CA LEU A 171 -14.16 -8.86 -5.90
C LEU A 171 -13.38 -10.17 -5.92
N ARG A 172 -13.30 -10.77 -7.10
CA ARG A 172 -12.55 -12.00 -7.36
C ARG A 172 -11.23 -11.66 -8.05
N VAL A 173 -10.33 -11.05 -7.30
CA VAL A 173 -8.95 -10.72 -7.69
C VAL A 173 -8.00 -11.13 -6.57
N ASP A 174 -6.70 -11.13 -6.84
CA ASP A 174 -5.68 -11.53 -5.86
C ASP A 174 -5.35 -10.42 -4.87
N GLY A 175 -5.56 -9.16 -5.25
CA GLY A 175 -5.11 -8.03 -4.46
C GLY A 175 -5.44 -6.64 -4.98
N VAL A 176 -4.76 -5.66 -4.41
CA VAL A 176 -4.75 -4.25 -4.84
C VAL A 176 -3.35 -3.85 -5.28
N TRP A 177 -3.25 -3.01 -6.32
CA TRP A 177 -1.99 -2.51 -6.87
C TRP A 177 -1.97 -0.98 -6.92
N TRP A 178 -0.92 -0.37 -6.38
CA TRP A 178 -0.62 1.05 -6.48
C TRP A 178 0.45 1.25 -7.55
N ASP A 179 -0.01 1.63 -8.73
CA ASP A 179 0.81 1.94 -9.91
C ASP A 179 1.44 3.34 -9.78
N GLU A 180 2.29 3.50 -8.77
CA GLU A 180 3.03 4.73 -8.49
C GLU A 180 4.23 4.90 -9.42
N THR A 181 4.74 6.13 -9.54
CA THR A 181 5.95 6.37 -10.32
C THR A 181 7.16 5.84 -9.58
N LEU A 182 7.99 5.03 -10.24
CA LEU A 182 9.25 4.57 -9.69
C LEU A 182 10.21 5.76 -9.50
N ASN A 183 10.59 6.01 -8.25
CA ASN A 183 11.57 6.99 -7.84
C ASN A 183 12.06 6.64 -6.42
N VAL A 184 13.19 5.93 -6.35
CA VAL A 184 13.77 5.45 -5.07
C VAL A 184 14.25 6.60 -4.18
N GLU A 185 14.75 7.70 -4.75
CA GLU A 185 15.19 8.88 -3.99
C GLU A 185 14.05 9.47 -3.15
N THR A 186 12.82 9.40 -3.67
CA THR A 186 11.60 9.87 -2.99
C THR A 186 10.80 8.75 -2.31
N LEU A 187 11.38 7.55 -2.19
CA LEU A 187 10.77 6.37 -1.56
C LEU A 187 9.48 5.90 -2.24
N SER A 188 9.41 6.00 -3.58
CA SER A 188 8.23 5.66 -4.38
C SER A 188 8.52 4.52 -5.36
N ALA A 189 7.67 3.50 -5.39
CA ALA A 189 7.74 2.41 -6.35
C ALA A 189 6.37 1.73 -6.52
N PRO A 190 6.07 1.18 -7.73
CA PRO A 190 4.93 0.29 -7.91
C PRO A 190 4.93 -0.86 -6.91
N ARG A 191 3.80 -1.07 -6.25
CA ARG A 191 3.63 -2.14 -5.26
C ARG A 191 2.21 -2.67 -5.25
N GLY A 192 2.05 -3.85 -4.69
CA GLY A 192 0.77 -4.49 -4.48
C GLY A 192 0.64 -5.17 -3.14
N ALA A 193 -0.57 -5.59 -2.87
CA ALA A 193 -0.98 -6.29 -1.67
C ALA A 193 -1.79 -7.52 -2.07
N ILE A 194 -1.26 -8.73 -1.86
CA ILE A 194 -1.99 -9.99 -2.06
C ILE A 194 -2.74 -10.36 -0.77
N PHE A 195 -4.02 -10.70 -0.89
CA PHE A 195 -4.84 -11.10 0.26
C PHE A 195 -4.38 -12.44 0.82
N GLN A 196 -4.39 -12.56 2.15
CA GLN A 196 -3.88 -13.72 2.86
C GLN A 196 -4.64 -15.01 2.49
N ASP A 197 -5.97 -14.91 2.32
CA ASP A 197 -6.82 -16.03 1.95
C ASP A 197 -6.72 -16.43 0.47
N ARG A 198 -5.88 -15.73 -0.32
CA ARG A 198 -5.57 -16.06 -1.72
C ARG A 198 -4.21 -16.73 -1.88
N LEU A 199 -3.33 -16.67 -0.87
CA LEU A 199 -1.95 -17.16 -0.97
C LEU A 199 -1.84 -18.66 -1.25
N ASP A 200 -2.85 -19.46 -0.92
CA ASP A 200 -2.87 -20.90 -1.25
C ASP A 200 -2.93 -21.16 -2.77
N ALA A 201 -3.35 -20.17 -3.56
CA ALA A 201 -3.36 -20.26 -5.01
C ALA A 201 -2.00 -19.93 -5.67
N PHE A 202 -0.94 -19.77 -4.89
CA PHE A 202 0.38 -19.34 -5.38
C PHE A 202 1.48 -20.36 -5.17
N GLU A 203 2.27 -20.61 -6.21
CA GLU A 203 3.63 -21.12 -6.07
C GLU A 203 4.53 -20.02 -5.49
N LYS A 204 5.51 -20.42 -4.68
CA LYS A 204 6.40 -19.51 -3.96
C LYS A 204 7.82 -20.01 -4.13
N HIS A 205 8.61 -19.32 -4.93
CA HIS A 205 9.96 -19.72 -5.30
C HIS A 205 10.96 -18.80 -4.57
N PRO A 206 11.75 -19.33 -3.60
CA PRO A 206 12.76 -18.52 -2.92
C PRO A 206 13.75 -17.91 -3.91
N MET A 207 14.10 -16.64 -3.71
CA MET A 207 15.02 -15.91 -4.58
C MET A 207 15.84 -14.91 -3.76
N ASP A 208 17.08 -14.68 -4.20
CA ASP A 208 17.93 -13.62 -3.68
C ASP A 208 18.01 -12.48 -4.70
N PHE A 209 17.49 -11.32 -4.31
CA PHE A 209 17.44 -10.09 -5.10
C PHE A 209 18.61 -9.14 -4.81
N SER A 210 19.62 -9.58 -4.03
CA SER A 210 20.77 -8.74 -3.63
C SER A 210 21.61 -8.18 -4.79
N HIS A 211 21.45 -8.77 -5.98
CA HIS A 211 22.13 -8.36 -7.21
C HIS A 211 21.27 -7.47 -8.12
N MET A 212 19.99 -7.27 -7.81
CA MET A 212 19.10 -6.42 -8.60
C MET A 212 19.29 -4.96 -8.22
N TYR A 213 19.47 -4.11 -9.22
CA TYR A 213 19.54 -2.66 -9.07
C TYR A 213 18.14 -2.06 -8.94
N GLU A 214 18.09 -0.79 -8.55
CA GLU A 214 16.84 -0.08 -8.27
C GLU A 214 15.89 0.00 -9.49
N GLU A 215 16.46 0.07 -10.70
CA GLU A 215 15.68 0.14 -11.94
C GLU A 215 15.41 -1.25 -12.54
N ASP A 216 15.90 -2.33 -11.93
CA ASP A 216 15.73 -3.67 -12.48
C ASP A 216 14.30 -4.18 -12.24
N ASP A 217 13.60 -4.41 -13.35
CA ASP A 217 12.36 -5.17 -13.39
C ASP A 217 12.69 -6.66 -13.31
N LEU A 218 11.73 -7.47 -12.83
CA LEU A 218 11.78 -8.91 -13.07
C LEU A 218 11.85 -9.17 -14.58
N ASN A 219 12.90 -9.84 -15.03
CA ASN A 219 13.12 -10.11 -16.44
C ASN A 219 12.25 -11.28 -16.96
N ASP A 220 12.20 -11.46 -18.28
CA ASP A 220 11.38 -12.52 -18.90
C ASP A 220 11.74 -13.94 -18.39
N GLU A 221 13.01 -14.22 -18.07
CA GLU A 221 13.42 -15.52 -17.52
C GLU A 221 12.94 -15.72 -16.06
N GLU A 222 12.94 -14.67 -15.25
CA GLU A 222 12.41 -14.66 -13.88
C GLU A 222 10.87 -14.70 -13.87
N LEU A 223 10.25 -14.12 -14.89
CA LEU A 223 8.82 -14.27 -15.20
C LEU A 223 8.50 -15.71 -15.64
N GLU A 224 9.42 -16.39 -16.34
CA GLU A 224 9.29 -17.79 -16.75
C GLU A 224 9.57 -18.80 -15.63
N LEU A 225 10.43 -18.50 -14.65
CA LEU A 225 10.69 -19.37 -13.47
C LEU A 225 9.42 -19.61 -12.62
N GLY A 226 8.42 -18.74 -12.72
CA GLY A 226 7.08 -18.94 -12.14
C GLY A 226 6.19 -19.93 -12.90
N SER A 227 6.64 -20.52 -14.01
CA SER A 227 5.84 -21.38 -14.91
C SER A 227 5.90 -22.89 -14.61
N ALA A 228 6.30 -23.26 -13.39
CA ALA A 228 6.63 -24.63 -12.95
C ALA A 228 7.95 -25.19 -13.52
N PRO A 229 8.67 -26.04 -12.75
CA PRO A 229 9.86 -26.72 -13.24
C PRO A 229 9.45 -27.77 -14.26
N THR A 230 10.11 -27.77 -15.41
CA THR A 230 10.10 -28.92 -16.32
C THR A 230 10.82 -30.09 -15.62
N PHE A 231 10.04 -31.06 -15.15
CA PHE A 231 10.54 -32.39 -14.80
C PHE A 231 10.84 -33.20 -16.06
#